data_AF-A0A4Q3HWL7-F1
#
_entry.id   AF-A0A4Q3HWL7-F1
#
_cell.length_a   1.000
_cell.length_b   1.000
_cell.length_c   1.000
_cell.angle_alpha   90.00
_cell.angle_beta   90.00
_cell.angle_gamma   90.00
#
_symmetry.space_group_name_H-M   'P 1'
#
loop_
_entity.id
_entity.type
_entity.pdbx_description
1 polymer ?
#
loop_
_entity_poly.entity_id
_entity_poly.type
_entity_poly.pdbx_seq_one_letter_code
_entity_poly.pdbx_strand_id
1 'polypeptide(L)' 'MSVRRLAEEQFQPANFSFNEENAVWAEATIRKYPEGRQQSAVIPLLMRAQEQDGWV' A
#
# COMPACT_ATOMS: atom_id res chain seq x y z
N MET A 1 -3.81 11.56 22.67
CA MET A 1 -4.02 10.82 21.40
C MET A 1 -4.73 11.75 20.44
N SER A 2 -4.04 12.30 19.44
CA SER A 2 -4.71 13.12 18.42
C SER A 2 -5.59 12.21 17.57
N VAL A 3 -6.88 12.51 17.47
CA VAL A 3 -7.79 11.80 16.58
C VAL A 3 -7.37 12.15 15.16
N ARG A 4 -6.67 11.24 14.48
CA ARG A 4 -6.46 11.35 13.03
C ARG A 4 -7.85 11.23 12.40
N ARG A 5 -8.40 12.37 11.97
CA ARG A 5 -9.67 12.38 11.23
C ARG A 5 -9.40 11.73 9.87
N LEU A 6 -10.20 10.73 9.54
CA LEU A 6 -10.19 10.13 8.21
C LEU A 6 -10.66 11.17 7.19
N ALA A 7 -10.20 11.04 5.95
CA ALA A 7 -10.75 11.82 4.84
C ALA A 7 -12.26 11.53 4.70
N GLU A 8 -13.04 12.52 4.28
CA GLU A 8 -14.48 12.32 4.01
C GLU A 8 -14.68 11.20 2.98
N GLU A 9 -15.76 10.43 3.09
CA GLU A 9 -16.03 9.27 2.21
C GLU A 9 -15.96 9.63 0.72
N GLN A 10 -16.38 10.85 0.35
CA GLN A 10 -16.32 11.34 -1.04
C GLN A 10 -14.90 11.42 -1.62
N PHE A 11 -13.87 11.46 -0.77
CA PHE A 11 -12.48 11.45 -1.20
C PHE A 11 -11.89 10.04 -1.13
N GLN A 12 -12.40 9.16 -0.26
CA GLN A 12 -11.89 7.79 -0.14
C GLN A 12 -12.31 6.96 -1.36
N PRO A 13 -11.37 6.25 -2.01
CA PRO A 13 -11.73 5.36 -3.11
C PRO A 13 -12.55 4.18 -2.59
N ALA A 14 -13.60 3.79 -3.33
CA ALA A 14 -14.47 2.67 -2.96
C ALA A 14 -13.74 1.31 -2.92
N ASN A 15 -12.67 1.18 -3.72
CA ASN A 15 -11.73 0.08 -3.65
C ASN A 15 -10.35 0.56 -4.09
N PHE A 16 -9.31 -0.15 -3.67
CA PHE A 16 -7.94 0.05 -4.14
C PHE A 16 -7.43 -1.26 -4.72
N SER A 17 -6.76 -1.18 -5.86
CA SER A 17 -6.02 -2.27 -6.46
C SER A 17 -4.74 -1.74 -7.09
N PHE A 18 -3.65 -2.48 -6.95
CA PHE A 18 -2.44 -2.17 -7.69
C PHE A 18 -2.68 -2.37 -9.19
N ASN A 19 -2.11 -1.48 -10.01
CA ASN A 19 -1.99 -1.76 -11.43
C ASN A 19 -1.12 -3.01 -11.67
N GLU A 20 -1.19 -3.57 -12.87
CA GLU A 20 -0.53 -4.84 -13.18
C GLU A 20 0.98 -4.81 -12.93
N GLU A 21 1.64 -3.71 -13.26
CA GLU A 21 3.07 -3.49 -13.00
C GLU A 21 3.40 -3.46 -11.50
N ASN A 22 2.60 -2.74 -10.72
CA ASN A 22 2.77 -2.59 -9.27
C ASN A 22 2.43 -3.87 -8.54
N ALA A 23 1.48 -4.66 -9.04
CA ALA A 23 1.16 -5.97 -8.48
C ALA A 23 2.37 -6.93 -8.62
N VAL A 24 2.98 -7.00 -9.81
CA VAL A 24 4.18 -7.81 -10.03
C VAL A 24 5.35 -7.31 -9.16
N TRP A 25 5.53 -5.99 -9.07
CA TRP A 25 6.54 -5.40 -8.22
C TRP A 25 6.30 -5.67 -6.73
N ALA A 26 5.04 -5.64 -6.27
CA ALA A 26 4.64 -5.90 -4.90
C ALA A 26 4.97 -7.33 -4.51
N GLU A 27 4.61 -8.30 -5.36
CA GLU A 27 4.96 -9.70 -5.13
C GLU A 27 6.48 -9.91 -5.10
N ALA A 28 7.21 -9.31 -6.04
CA ALA A 28 8.66 -9.39 -6.07
C ALA A 28 9.29 -8.78 -4.80
N THR A 29 8.71 -7.70 -4.28
CA THR A 29 9.16 -7.03 -3.05
C THR A 29 8.88 -7.86 -1.81
N ILE A 30 7.71 -8.50 -1.72
CA ILE A 30 7.37 -9.43 -0.63
C ILE A 30 8.37 -10.60 -0.59
N ARG A 31 8.73 -11.15 -1.76
CA ARG A 31 9.71 -12.26 -1.86
C ARG A 31 11.13 -11.90 -1.42
N LYS A 32 11.46 -10.60 -1.26
CA LYS A 32 12.77 -10.19 -0.72
C LYS A 32 12.91 -10.48 0.77
N TYR A 33 11.78 -10.65 1.47
CA TYR A 33 11.77 -10.94 2.90
C TYR A 33 11.63 -12.45 3.12
N PRO A 34 12.31 -13.01 4.14
CA PRO A 34 12.20 -14.43 4.44
C PRO A 34 10.78 -14.78 4.87
N GLU A 35 10.44 -16.07 4.71
CA GLU A 35 9.16 -16.61 5.11
C GLU A 35 8.89 -16.34 6.61
N GLY A 36 7.70 -15.85 6.92
CA GLY A 36 7.32 -15.39 8.26
C GLY A 36 7.70 -13.93 8.57
N ARG A 37 8.39 -13.23 7.66
CA ARG A 37 8.72 -11.80 7.79
C ARG A 37 8.19 -10.94 6.63
N GLN A 38 7.18 -11.42 5.91
CA GLN A 38 6.55 -10.67 4.81
C GLN A 38 5.95 -9.33 5.27
N GLN A 39 5.61 -9.20 6.55
CA GLN A 39 5.12 -7.95 7.15
C GLN A 39 6.13 -6.79 7.04
N SER A 40 7.42 -7.08 6.90
CA SER A 40 8.43 -6.04 6.65
C SER A 40 8.28 -5.37 5.28
N ALA A 41 7.56 -5.99 4.34
CA ALA A 41 7.23 -5.39 3.05
C ALA A 41 6.12 -4.32 3.13
N VAL A 42 5.45 -4.14 4.28
CA VAL A 42 4.32 -3.21 4.39
C VAL A 42 4.73 -1.77 4.07
N ILE A 43 5.86 -1.29 4.57
CA ILE A 43 6.34 0.07 4.30
C ILE A 43 6.58 0.30 2.80
N PRO A 44 7.38 -0.50 2.09
CA PRO A 44 7.59 -0.29 0.65
C PRO A 44 6.30 -0.45 -0.16
N LEU A 45 5.37 -1.33 0.24
CA LEU A 45 4.07 -1.46 -0.42
C LEU A 45 3.21 -0.21 -0.25
N LEU A 46 3.17 0.38 0.95
CA LEU A 46 2.44 1.63 1.19
C LEU A 46 3.03 2.79 0.40
N MET A 47 4.35 2.91 0.33
CA MET A 47 5.01 3.91 -0.52
C MET A 47 4.63 3.74 -1.98
N ARG A 48 4.58 2.50 -2.48
CA ARG A 48 4.18 2.23 -3.86
C ARG A 48 2.70 2.56 -4.13
N ALA A 49 1.83 2.33 -3.14
CA ALA A 49 0.43 2.73 -3.22
C ALA A 49 0.28 4.27 -3.29
N GLN A 50 1.08 5.01 -2.49
CA GLN A 50 1.14 6.47 -2.59
C GLN A 50 1.62 6.95 -3.96
N GLU A 51 2.59 6.29 -4.58
CA GLU A 51 3.07 6.66 -5.91
C GLU A 51 2.02 6.45 -7.01
N GLN A 52 1.16 5.45 -6.86
CA GLN A 52 0.11 5.15 -7.85
C GLN A 52 -1.02 6.18 -7.80
N ASP A 53 -1.64 6.33 -6.62
CA ASP A 53 -2.88 7.10 -6.50
C ASP A 53 -2.69 8.42 -5.73
N GLY A 54 -1.48 8.72 -5.25
CA GLY A 54 -1.18 9.93 -4.48
C GLY A 54 -1.68 9.88 -3.03
N TRP A 55 -2.11 8.72 -2.54
CA TRP A 55 -2.83 8.57 -1.27
C TRP A 55 -2.00 7.85 -0.19
N VAL A 56 -1.70 8.56 0.90
CA VAL A 56 -1.65 8.17 2.34
C VAL A 56 -1.69 9.47 3.15
#